data_AF-A0A953VVI4-F1
#
_entry.id   AF-A0A953VVI4-F1
#
_cell.length_a   1.000
_cell.length_b   1.000
_cell.length_c   1.000
_cell.angle_alpha   90.00
_cell.angle_beta   90.00
_cell.angle_gamma   90.00
#
_symmetry.space_group_name_H-M   'P 1'
#
loop_
_entity.id
_entity.type
_entity.pdbx_description
1 polymer ?
#
loop_
_entity_poly.entity_id
_entity_poly.type
_entity_poly.pdbx_seq_one_letter_code
_entity_poly.pdbx_strand_id
1 'polypeptide(L)'
;MMLVIGYGNPGRMDDGLGPAFAARIAAAQLPGIEASQDYQLTVEHALALAGTDVVVFADAAIGASAPFEFGPLQPAEDGDLSSHSLSPAGLLSLCRTVFGVVPDAHVMAISGVAFGDVAEGLSPQAAQNLDRAVAFFTRWVAGCRVRATVEG
;
A
#
# COMPACT_ATOMS: atom_id res chain seq x y z
N MET A 1 4.22 13.46 -7.36
CA MET A 1 3.19 12.44 -7.65
C MET A 1 3.22 11.37 -6.55
N MET A 2 2.07 10.81 -6.19
CA MET A 2 1.95 9.75 -5.19
C MET A 2 1.41 8.47 -5.83
N LEU A 3 1.97 7.32 -5.48
CA LEU A 3 1.56 6.01 -5.96
C LEU A 3 1.04 5.15 -4.81
N VAL A 4 -0.12 4.52 -4.98
CA VAL A 4 -0.69 3.55 -4.05
C VAL A 4 -0.67 2.18 -4.69
N ILE A 5 0.05 1.22 -4.11
CA ILE A 5 0.10 -0.16 -4.61
C ILE A 5 -0.64 -1.04 -3.61
N GLY A 6 -1.84 -1.49 -3.97
CA GLY A 6 -2.58 -2.47 -3.19
C GLY A 6 -2.28 -3.86 -3.68
N TYR A 7 -1.68 -4.70 -2.84
CA TYR A 7 -1.36 -6.08 -3.19
C TYR A 7 -2.01 -7.10 -2.25
N GLY A 8 -2.39 -8.25 -2.80
CA GLY A 8 -3.08 -9.33 -2.09
C GLY A 8 -3.97 -10.15 -3.01
N ASN A 9 -4.65 -11.17 -2.49
CA ASN A 9 -5.51 -12.04 -3.29
C ASN A 9 -7.00 -11.81 -3.00
N PRO A 10 -7.75 -11.13 -3.91
CA PRO A 10 -9.19 -10.91 -3.76
C PRO A 10 -10.03 -12.20 -3.68
N GLY A 11 -9.51 -13.32 -4.20
CA GLY A 11 -10.16 -14.63 -4.14
C GLY A 11 -9.93 -15.39 -2.82
N ARG A 12 -9.28 -14.76 -1.83
CA ARG A 12 -8.99 -15.35 -0.50
C ARG A 12 -9.51 -14.47 0.63
N MET A 13 -10.78 -14.06 0.52
CA MET A 13 -11.49 -13.30 1.55
C MET A 13 -10.77 -11.99 1.92
N ASP A 14 -10.34 -11.84 3.18
CA ASP A 14 -9.75 -10.60 3.68
C ASP A 14 -8.33 -10.35 3.14
N ASP A 15 -7.70 -11.34 2.48
CA ASP A 15 -6.46 -11.14 1.71
C ASP A 15 -6.66 -10.17 0.52
N GLY A 16 -7.91 -9.90 0.16
CA GLY A 16 -8.29 -8.88 -0.82
C GLY A 16 -8.29 -7.44 -0.31
N LEU A 17 -7.94 -7.18 0.95
CA LEU A 17 -7.99 -5.84 1.56
C LEU A 17 -7.07 -4.83 0.87
N GLY A 18 -5.84 -5.23 0.52
CA GLY A 18 -4.89 -4.38 -0.19
C GLY A 18 -5.44 -3.90 -1.55
N PRO A 19 -5.81 -4.83 -2.46
CA PRO A 19 -6.43 -4.47 -3.74
C PRO A 19 -7.73 -3.69 -3.58
N ALA A 20 -8.58 -4.02 -2.59
CA ALA A 20 -9.83 -3.31 -2.34
C ALA A 20 -9.59 -1.85 -1.90
N PHE A 21 -8.55 -1.60 -1.10
CA PHE A 21 -8.11 -0.25 -0.74
C PHE A 21 -7.68 0.55 -1.96
N ALA A 22 -6.76 0.00 -2.76
CA ALA A 22 -6.29 0.66 -3.97
C ALA A 22 -7.42 0.95 -4.96
N ALA A 23 -8.39 0.04 -5.12
CA ALA A 23 -9.59 0.28 -5.93
C ALA A 23 -10.37 1.52 -5.47
N ARG A 24 -10.57 1.67 -4.16
CA ARG A 24 -11.30 2.82 -3.61
C ARG A 24 -10.54 4.13 -3.79
N ILE A 25 -9.21 4.11 -3.68
CA ILE A 25 -8.39 5.30 -3.94
C ILE A 25 -8.42 5.67 -5.43
N ALA A 26 -8.32 4.69 -6.33
CA ALA A 26 -8.46 4.91 -7.76
C ALA A 26 -9.83 5.53 -8.11
N ALA A 27 -10.90 4.99 -7.54
CA ALA A 27 -12.27 5.47 -7.75
C ALA A 27 -12.51 6.89 -7.20
N ALA A 28 -11.75 7.32 -6.18
CA ALA A 28 -11.82 8.68 -5.65
C ALA A 28 -11.19 9.73 -6.59
N GLN A 29 -10.43 9.30 -7.61
CA GLN A 29 -9.80 10.16 -8.64
C GLN A 29 -9.08 11.38 -8.05
N LEU A 30 -8.33 11.16 -6.96
CA LEU A 30 -7.64 12.24 -6.27
C LEU A 30 -6.50 12.79 -7.14
N PRO A 31 -6.42 14.12 -7.36
CA PRO A 31 -5.43 14.67 -8.28
C PRO A 31 -4.01 14.46 -7.76
N GLY A 32 -3.13 13.95 -8.63
CA GLY A 32 -1.73 13.66 -8.29
C GLY A 32 -1.50 12.34 -7.55
N ILE A 33 -2.53 11.48 -7.46
CA ILE A 33 -2.46 10.13 -6.90
C ILE A 33 -2.82 9.12 -7.97
N GLU A 34 -1.95 8.14 -8.16
CA GLU A 34 -2.20 6.94 -8.95
C GLU A 34 -2.34 5.73 -8.03
N ALA A 35 -3.17 4.77 -8.40
CA ALA A 35 -3.36 3.55 -7.62
C ALA A 35 -3.35 2.32 -8.53
N SER A 36 -2.59 1.29 -8.15
CA SER A 36 -2.52 -0.02 -8.82
C SER A 36 -3.00 -1.13 -7.89
N GLN A 37 -3.52 -2.20 -8.50
CA GLN A 37 -4.03 -3.37 -7.82
C GLN A 37 -3.30 -4.59 -8.38
N ASP A 38 -2.56 -5.28 -7.52
CA ASP A 38 -1.68 -6.37 -7.95
C ASP A 38 -1.83 -7.58 -7.03
N TYR A 39 -1.48 -8.77 -7.52
CA TYR A 39 -1.50 -9.97 -6.67
C TYR A 39 -0.25 -10.03 -5.76
N GLN A 40 0.89 -9.58 -6.29
CA GLN A 40 2.18 -9.57 -5.62
C GLN A 40 3.01 -8.39 -6.09
N LEU A 41 3.95 -7.94 -5.27
CA LEU A 41 4.95 -6.97 -5.68
C LEU A 41 5.99 -7.63 -6.60
N THR A 42 6.21 -7.04 -7.76
CA THR A 42 7.22 -7.46 -8.73
C THR A 42 8.33 -6.43 -8.86
N VAL A 43 9.42 -6.81 -9.54
CA VAL A 43 10.57 -5.93 -9.78
C VAL A 43 10.22 -4.76 -10.71
N GLU A 44 9.23 -4.92 -11.58
CA GLU A 44 8.74 -3.87 -12.49
C GLU A 44 8.18 -2.67 -11.70
N HIS A 45 7.65 -2.89 -10.50
CA HIS A 45 7.23 -1.79 -9.63
C HIS A 45 8.39 -0.88 -9.21
N ALA A 46 9.64 -1.36 -9.23
CA ALA A 46 10.80 -0.52 -8.89
C ALA A 46 10.98 0.63 -9.87
N LEU A 47 10.60 0.41 -11.14
CA LEU A 47 10.61 1.45 -12.16
C LEU A 47 9.51 2.49 -11.90
N ALA A 48 8.31 2.07 -11.52
CA ALA A 48 7.23 2.98 -11.17
C ALA A 48 7.55 3.84 -9.93
N LEU A 49 8.21 3.23 -8.94
CA LEU A 49 8.70 3.91 -7.74
C LEU A 49 9.71 5.02 -8.06
N ALA A 50 10.59 4.79 -9.04
CA ALA A 50 11.64 5.75 -9.37
C ALA A 50 11.10 7.10 -9.91
N GLY A 51 9.88 7.10 -10.46
CA GLY A 51 9.20 8.31 -10.96
C GLY A 51 8.24 8.95 -9.96
N THR A 52 8.19 8.47 -8.71
CA THR A 52 7.20 8.88 -7.71
C THR A 52 7.88 9.52 -6.51
N ASP A 53 7.24 10.53 -5.89
CA ASP A 53 7.78 11.18 -4.68
C ASP A 53 7.41 10.39 -3.41
N VAL A 54 6.17 9.90 -3.35
CA VAL A 54 5.62 9.17 -2.20
C VAL A 54 4.94 7.89 -2.65
N VAL A 55 5.27 6.76 -2.03
CA VAL A 55 4.58 5.48 -2.24
C VAL A 55 3.86 5.00 -0.99
N VAL A 56 2.65 4.47 -1.16
CA VAL A 56 1.93 3.75 -0.11
C VAL A 56 1.64 2.32 -0.54
N PHE A 57 2.19 1.37 0.20
CA PHE A 57 1.94 -0.06 0.03
C PHE A 57 0.76 -0.47 0.90
N ALA A 58 -0.28 -1.03 0.31
CA ALA A 58 -1.47 -1.48 1.05
C ALA A 58 -1.60 -3.01 0.99
N ASP A 59 -1.71 -3.64 2.16
CA ASP A 59 -1.92 -5.08 2.29
C ASP A 59 -2.89 -5.45 3.41
N ALA A 60 -3.20 -6.74 3.48
CA ALA A 60 -3.97 -7.32 4.56
C ALA A 60 -3.04 -7.74 5.70
N ALA A 61 -3.36 -7.34 6.93
CA ALA A 61 -2.64 -7.73 8.14
C ALA A 61 -3.44 -8.77 8.93
N ILE A 62 -2.73 -9.78 9.44
CA ILE A 62 -3.29 -10.84 10.28
C ILE A 62 -3.02 -10.50 11.75
N GLY A 63 -4.05 -10.57 12.59
CA GLY A 63 -3.89 -10.47 14.05
C GLY A 63 -3.63 -9.05 14.57
N ALA A 64 -3.83 -8.03 13.74
CA ALA A 64 -3.74 -6.64 14.16
C ALA A 64 -4.92 -6.25 15.07
N SER A 65 -4.60 -5.65 16.22
CA SER A 65 -5.60 -5.19 17.20
C SER A 65 -6.30 -3.89 16.79
N ALA A 66 -5.63 -3.08 15.97
CA ALA A 66 -6.19 -1.88 15.36
C ALA A 66 -6.91 -2.23 14.05
N PRO A 67 -7.89 -1.41 13.61
CA PRO A 67 -8.54 -1.57 12.30
C PRO A 67 -7.54 -1.54 11.13
N PHE A 68 -6.53 -0.69 11.25
CA PHE A 68 -5.42 -0.58 10.32
C PHE A 68 -4.21 0.01 11.04
N GLU A 69 -3.04 -0.20 10.48
CA GLU A 69 -1.79 0.45 10.88
C GLU A 69 -1.24 1.22 9.68
N PHE A 70 -0.81 2.46 9.93
CA PHE A 70 -0.20 3.30 8.92
C PHE A 70 1.09 3.89 9.47
N GLY A 71 2.19 3.69 8.75
CA GLY A 71 3.50 4.14 9.23
C GLY A 71 4.54 4.23 8.11
N PRO A 72 5.67 4.91 8.38
CA PRO A 72 6.77 5.02 7.45
C PRO A 72 7.44 3.65 7.25
N LEU A 73 7.88 3.39 6.03
CA LEU A 73 8.60 2.20 5.64
C LEU A 73 10.00 2.59 5.19
N GLN A 74 11.00 1.90 5.71
CA GLN A 74 12.38 2.08 5.28
C GLN A 74 12.78 0.95 4.32
N PRO A 75 13.69 1.22 3.37
CA PRO A 75 14.30 0.17 2.56
C PRO A 75 14.92 -0.90 3.46
N ALA A 76 14.83 -2.17 3.04
CA ALA A 76 15.52 -3.26 3.72
C ALA A 76 17.04 -3.04 3.68
N GLU A 77 17.74 -3.50 4.72
CA GLU A 77 19.20 -3.59 4.69
C GLU A 77 19.64 -4.60 3.62
N ASP A 78 20.81 -4.37 3.03
CA ASP A 78 21.28 -5.11 1.86
C ASP A 78 21.36 -6.62 2.15
N GLY A 79 20.69 -7.44 1.32
CA GLY A 79 20.72 -8.91 1.41
C GLY A 79 19.38 -9.58 1.72
N ASP A 80 18.32 -8.82 2.02
CA ASP A 80 17.01 -9.37 2.44
C ASP A 80 16.00 -9.52 1.27
N LEU A 81 16.50 -9.83 0.08
CA LEU A 81 15.66 -10.14 -1.09
C LEU A 81 15.33 -11.63 -1.07
N SER A 82 14.14 -11.99 -0.60
CA SER A 82 13.63 -13.35 -0.76
C SER A 82 13.28 -13.61 -2.23
N SER A 83 13.75 -14.73 -2.81
CA SER A 83 13.48 -15.07 -4.22
C SER A 83 12.03 -15.43 -4.54
N HIS A 84 11.19 -15.64 -3.52
CA HIS A 84 9.83 -16.16 -3.69
C HIS A 84 8.73 -15.10 -3.54
N SER A 85 9.00 -14.00 -2.84
CA SER A 85 8.09 -12.87 -2.71
C SER A 85 8.88 -11.61 -2.35
N LEU A 86 8.73 -10.56 -3.13
CA LEU A 86 9.38 -9.28 -2.89
C LEU A 86 8.59 -8.52 -1.81
N SER A 87 9.24 -8.17 -0.70
CA SER A 87 8.61 -7.33 0.32
C SER A 87 8.61 -5.86 -0.12
N PRO A 88 7.71 -5.00 0.40
CA PRO A 88 7.77 -3.56 0.18
C PRO A 88 9.14 -2.95 0.48
N ALA A 89 9.77 -3.35 1.60
CA ALA A 89 11.09 -2.89 1.99
C ALA A 89 12.18 -3.36 1.02
N GLY A 90 12.09 -4.61 0.54
CA GLY A 90 12.99 -5.16 -0.48
C GLY A 90 12.85 -4.45 -1.82
N LEU A 91 11.63 -4.10 -2.22
CA LEU A 91 11.36 -3.33 -3.43
C LEU A 91 11.96 -1.92 -3.38
N LEU A 92 11.88 -1.25 -2.23
CA LEU A 92 12.56 0.04 -2.02
C LEU A 92 14.09 -0.10 -2.10
N SER A 93 14.64 -1.16 -1.51
CA SER A 93 16.08 -1.44 -1.58
C SER A 93 16.53 -1.72 -3.02
N LEU A 94 15.71 -2.43 -3.80
CA LEU A 94 15.94 -2.64 -5.22
C LEU A 94 15.87 -1.32 -6.01
N CYS A 95 14.87 -0.48 -5.74
CA CYS A 95 14.73 0.84 -6.37
C CYS A 95 15.97 1.71 -6.11
N ARG A 96 16.46 1.73 -4.85
CA ARG A 96 17.73 2.38 -4.48
C ARG A 96 18.89 1.86 -5.30
N THR A 97 19.03 0.54 -5.39
CA THR A 97 20.17 -0.12 -6.02
C THR A 97 20.20 0.09 -7.53
N VAL A 98 19.04 0.03 -8.19
CA VAL A 98 18.94 0.09 -9.66
C VAL A 98 18.85 1.53 -10.17
N PHE A 99 18.12 2.40 -9.47
CA PHE A 99 17.82 3.76 -9.94
C PHE A 99 18.47 4.86 -9.10
N GLY A 100 19.11 4.53 -7.97
CA GLY A 100 19.77 5.51 -7.11
C GLY A 100 18.82 6.41 -6.32
N VAL A 101 17.53 6.09 -6.29
CA VAL A 101 16.48 6.89 -5.64
C VAL A 101 15.67 6.05 -4.66
N VAL A 102 15.17 6.70 -3.61
CA VAL A 102 14.25 6.10 -2.63
C VAL A 102 13.11 7.07 -2.40
N PRO A 103 11.88 6.75 -2.82
CA PRO A 103 10.72 7.58 -2.52
C PRO A 103 10.35 7.50 -1.04
N ASP A 104 9.62 8.50 -0.54
CA ASP A 104 9.03 8.44 0.79
C ASP A 104 7.99 7.32 0.82
N ALA A 105 8.25 6.27 1.60
CA ALA A 105 7.43 5.08 1.59
C ALA A 105 6.64 4.92 2.89
N HIS A 106 5.41 4.45 2.75
CA HIS A 106 4.52 4.12 3.86
C HIS A 106 3.85 2.76 3.63
N VAL A 107 3.48 2.09 4.71
CA VAL A 107 2.64 0.88 4.67
C VAL A 107 1.28 1.22 5.26
N MET A 108 0.23 0.75 4.59
CA MET A 108 -1.16 0.72 5.04
C MET A 108 -1.56 -0.75 5.23
N ALA A 109 -1.40 -1.24 6.46
CA ALA A 109 -1.70 -2.60 6.83
C ALA A 109 -3.14 -2.66 7.38
N ILE A 110 -4.08 -3.28 6.66
CA ILE A 110 -5.50 -3.29 7.04
C ILE A 110 -5.84 -4.62 7.71
N SER A 111 -6.41 -4.56 8.91
CA SER A 111 -6.69 -5.77 9.71
C SER A 111 -7.81 -6.60 9.10
N GLY A 112 -7.47 -7.83 8.71
CA GLY A 112 -8.40 -8.88 8.30
C GLY A 112 -8.62 -9.89 9.42
N VAL A 113 -9.74 -10.61 9.36
CA VAL A 113 -10.12 -11.62 10.37
C VAL A 113 -10.45 -12.98 9.77
N ALA A 114 -10.72 -13.04 8.47
CA ALA A 114 -11.05 -14.25 7.73
C ALA A 114 -10.08 -14.46 6.57
N PHE A 115 -9.24 -15.50 6.68
CA PHE A 115 -8.24 -15.88 5.69
C PHE A 115 -8.36 -17.37 5.37
N GLY A 116 -7.97 -17.76 4.15
CA GLY A 116 -7.71 -19.16 3.79
C GLY A 116 -8.84 -19.86 3.02
N ASP A 117 -10.08 -19.40 3.15
CA ASP A 117 -11.19 -19.90 2.32
C ASP A 117 -11.11 -19.33 0.90
N VAL A 118 -11.37 -20.17 -0.10
CA VAL A 118 -11.52 -19.74 -1.50
C VAL A 118 -12.93 -19.17 -1.65
N ALA A 119 -13.06 -17.91 -1.29
CA ALA A 119 -14.30 -17.15 -1.40
C ALA A 119 -13.97 -15.70 -1.70
N GLU A 120 -14.80 -15.08 -2.54
CA GLU A 120 -14.70 -13.68 -2.89
C GLU A 120 -15.46 -12.82 -1.88
N GLY A 121 -14.93 -11.63 -1.64
CA GLY A 121 -15.55 -10.63 -0.79
C GLY A 121 -14.91 -10.54 0.60
N LEU A 122 -15.05 -9.36 1.20
CA LEU A 122 -14.49 -9.06 2.51
C LEU A 122 -15.48 -9.46 3.61
N SER A 123 -14.95 -9.93 4.74
CA SER A 123 -15.75 -10.08 5.95
C SER A 123 -16.33 -8.73 6.37
N PRO A 124 -17.48 -8.70 7.08
CA PRO A 124 -18.08 -7.44 7.53
C PRO A 124 -17.14 -6.60 8.39
N GLN A 125 -16.26 -7.24 9.16
CA GLN A 125 -15.26 -6.55 9.99
C GLN A 125 -14.15 -5.95 9.13
N ALA A 126 -13.63 -6.70 8.16
CA ALA A 126 -12.62 -6.23 7.21
C ALA A 126 -13.14 -5.07 6.36
N ALA A 127 -14.39 -5.12 5.91
CA ALA A 127 -15.03 -4.01 5.19
C ALA A 127 -15.09 -2.71 6.03
N GLN A 128 -15.44 -2.81 7.32
CA GLN A 128 -15.43 -1.65 8.23
C GLN A 128 -14.01 -1.12 8.48
N ASN A 129 -13.03 -2.02 8.56
CA ASN A 129 -11.63 -1.64 8.72
C ASN A 129 -11.11 -0.92 7.47
N LEU A 130 -11.47 -1.42 6.29
CA LEU A 130 -11.20 -0.78 5.00
C LEU A 130 -11.82 0.62 4.92
N ASP A 131 -13.09 0.79 5.34
CA ASP A 131 -13.74 2.10 5.37
C ASP A 131 -12.97 3.10 6.23
N ARG A 132 -12.49 2.67 7.41
CA ARG A 132 -11.68 3.49 8.31
C ARG A 132 -10.32 3.81 7.72
N ALA A 133 -9.66 2.85 7.08
CA ALA A 133 -8.37 3.03 6.43
C ALA A 133 -8.45 4.07 5.29
N VAL A 134 -9.49 3.97 4.43
CA VAL A 134 -9.72 4.93 3.35
C VAL A 134 -10.01 6.33 3.90
N ALA A 135 -10.90 6.44 4.89
CA ALA A 135 -11.22 7.73 5.51
C ALA A 135 -9.98 8.40 6.14
N PHE A 136 -9.13 7.61 6.79
CA PHE A 136 -7.85 8.10 7.32
C PHE A 136 -6.92 8.55 6.19
N PHE A 137 -6.72 7.73 5.16
CA PHE A 137 -5.81 8.03 4.06
C PHE A 137 -6.21 9.31 3.31
N THR A 138 -7.50 9.50 3.01
CA THR A 138 -7.99 10.73 2.37
C THR A 138 -7.69 11.97 3.21
N ARG A 139 -7.82 11.89 4.54
CA ARG A 139 -7.47 12.99 5.45
C ARG A 139 -5.97 13.24 5.49
N TRP A 140 -5.16 12.18 5.52
CA TRP A 140 -3.71 12.26 5.49
C TRP A 140 -3.22 12.95 4.21
N VAL A 141 -3.71 12.51 3.04
CA VAL A 141 -3.44 13.16 1.74
C VAL A 141 -3.80 14.64 1.76
N ALA A 142 -4.99 14.99 2.26
CA ALA A 142 -5.41 16.39 2.35
C ALA A 142 -4.43 17.21 3.22
N GLY A 143 -3.97 16.64 4.35
CA GLY A 143 -2.97 17.27 5.22
C GLY A 143 -1.62 17.49 4.53
N CYS A 144 -1.14 16.51 3.75
CA CYS A 144 0.11 16.63 2.99
C CYS A 144 0.03 17.73 1.93
N ARG A 145 -1.11 17.85 1.23
CA ARG A 145 -1.31 18.90 0.20
C ARG A 145 -1.36 20.30 0.77
N VAL A 146 -1.95 20.47 1.96
CA VAL A 146 -1.98 21.77 2.64
C VAL A 146 -0.57 22.21 3.00
N ARG A 147 0.29 21.32 3.50
CA ARG A 147 1.68 21.65 3.82
C ARG A 147 2.49 22.09 2.58
N ALA A 148 2.29 21.44 1.44
CA ALA A 148 2.95 21.81 0.19
C ALA A 148 2.54 23.21 -0.34
N THR A 149 1.43 23.79 0.14
CA THR A 149 0.94 25.10 -0.34
C THR A 149 1.39 26.26 0.56
N VAL A 150 1.85 26.00 1.79
CA VAL A 150 2.18 27.03 2.78
C VAL A 150 3.66 27.46 2.71
N GLU A 151 4.50 26.78 1.95
CA GLU A 151 5.92 27.11 1.75
C GLU A 151 6.22 27.87 0.44
N GLY A 152 5.20 28.54 -0.15
CA GLY A 152 5.31 29.34 -1.38
C GLY A 152 5.21 30.84 -1.17
#